data_AF-A0A7I8KJ82-F1
#
_entry.id   AF-A0A7I8KJ82-F1
#
_cell.length_a   1.000
_cell.length_b   1.000
_cell.length_c   1.000
_cell.angle_alpha   90.00
_cell.angle_beta   90.00
_cell.angle_gamma   90.00
#
_symmetry.space_group_name_H-M   'P 1'
#
loop_
_entity.id
_entity.type
_entity.pdbx_description
1 polymer ?
#
loop_
_entity_poly.entity_id
_entity_poly.type
_entity_poly.pdbx_seq_one_letter_code
_entity_poly.pdbx_strand_id
1 'polypeptide(L)'
;MAISSGGGFGSGGGGGGGGGGGGGGGFGSGGGGGDKASITKCRNKNARFCHDIPNESPAFCPHNCFINCKTCSPVLRCNVPGAICQNHRFVGADGITFYFHGKKDRDFCLVSDAHLNIYEHFIGRRGADMTRDFTWVESIGILFGEHRLYLCAEKTATWDDATEDAKWSSTSSPTVFVVRTVGTNSVDVEAVGMFKVAAKAVPITEEESWILRYGITADDCFAHLELAFQFYSLTSDVHGVLGQTYRDDYNSGVKISSAMPIMERPCTPPETSSAPSAPT
;
A
#
# COMPACT_ATOMS: atom_id res chain seq x y z
N MET A 1 -0.51 10.48 4.47
CA MET A 1 -0.45 9.93 3.09
C MET A 1 -0.63 11.06 2.10
N ALA A 2 0.35 11.24 1.21
CA ALA A 2 0.33 12.22 0.13
C ALA A 2 0.17 11.54 -1.22
N ILE A 3 -0.50 12.23 -2.15
CA ILE A 3 -0.76 11.76 -3.52
C ILE A 3 -0.43 12.88 -4.48
N SER A 4 0.38 12.60 -5.49
CA SER A 4 0.68 13.54 -6.57
C SER A 4 0.44 12.90 -7.93
N SER A 5 0.01 13.73 -8.88
CA SER A 5 -0.08 13.39 -10.30
C SER A 5 0.65 14.45 -11.11
N GLY A 6 1.24 14.07 -12.24
CA GLY A 6 2.06 14.93 -13.09
C GLY A 6 1.32 16.05 -13.86
N GLY A 7 0.26 16.63 -13.28
CA GLY A 7 -0.43 17.82 -13.76
C GLY A 7 -0.63 18.76 -12.56
N GLY A 8 -0.12 19.99 -12.66
CA GLY A 8 0.18 20.87 -11.52
C GLY A 8 -0.96 21.04 -10.51
N PHE A 9 -0.64 20.73 -9.25
CA PHE A 9 -1.37 21.25 -8.10
C PHE A 9 -0.68 22.54 -7.65
N GLY A 10 -1.41 23.65 -7.68
CA GLY A 10 -0.93 24.93 -7.16
C GLY A 10 -0.59 24.80 -5.68
N SER A 11 0.65 25.12 -5.34
CA SER A 11 1.14 25.18 -3.97
C SER A 11 0.41 26.29 -3.21
N GLY A 12 -0.45 25.91 -2.26
CA GLY A 12 -0.88 26.80 -1.19
C GLY A 12 0.26 26.94 -0.20
N GLY A 13 0.97 28.07 -0.24
CA GLY A 13 2.05 28.38 0.70
C GLY A 13 1.51 28.58 2.12
N GLY A 14 2.11 27.85 3.08
CA GLY A 14 1.98 28.11 4.51
C GLY A 14 3.38 28.34 5.09
N GLY A 15 3.66 29.59 5.46
CA GLY A 15 4.97 30.04 5.92
C GLY A 15 5.41 29.41 7.24
N GLY A 16 6.73 29.25 7.36
CA GLY A 16 7.39 28.80 8.58
C GLY A 16 7.34 29.84 9.69
N GLY A 17 7.33 29.35 10.93
CA GLY A 17 7.55 30.11 12.14
C GLY A 17 8.17 29.18 13.18
N GLY A 18 9.45 29.39 13.49
CA GLY A 18 10.16 28.67 14.53
C GLY A 18 9.79 29.17 15.93
N GLY A 19 9.95 28.30 16.92
CA GLY A 19 9.86 28.63 18.34
C GLY A 19 10.20 27.42 19.20
N GLY A 20 11.37 27.44 19.82
CA GLY A 20 11.81 26.41 20.75
C GLY A 20 11.10 26.47 22.11
N GLY A 21 11.13 25.36 22.84
CA GLY A 21 10.70 25.28 24.22
C GLY A 21 10.77 23.84 24.73
N GLY A 22 11.76 23.54 25.56
CA GLY A 22 11.89 22.26 26.23
C GLY A 22 10.75 22.01 27.23
N GLY A 23 10.42 20.74 27.43
CA GLY A 23 9.49 20.29 28.45
C GLY A 23 9.46 18.78 28.50
N GLY A 24 10.15 18.20 29.49
CA GLY A 24 9.99 16.79 29.82
C GLY A 24 8.55 16.51 30.23
N GLY A 25 7.95 15.49 29.61
CA GLY A 25 6.63 14.99 29.95
C GLY A 25 6.60 13.52 29.64
N GLY A 26 6.57 12.69 30.69
CA GLY A 26 6.31 11.26 30.54
C GLY A 26 4.91 11.07 29.97
N PHE A 27 4.81 10.29 28.90
CA PHE A 27 3.51 9.88 28.37
C PHE A 27 3.15 8.55 29.00
N GLY A 28 2.24 8.64 29.98
CA GLY A 28 1.54 7.50 30.54
C GLY A 28 0.75 6.77 29.46
N SER A 29 0.61 5.46 29.65
CA SER A 29 -0.27 4.59 28.91
C SER A 29 -1.68 5.19 28.80
N GLY A 30 -2.01 5.76 27.65
CA GLY A 30 -3.36 6.17 27.30
C GLY A 30 -4.17 4.94 26.94
N GLY A 31 -5.04 4.53 27.86
CA GLY A 31 -6.00 3.44 27.67
C GLY A 31 -6.96 3.67 26.49
N GLY A 32 -7.42 2.55 25.95
CA GLY A 32 -8.21 2.46 24.73
C GLY A 32 -9.44 3.37 24.67
N GLY A 33 -9.44 4.24 23.67
CA GLY A 33 -10.68 4.62 22.99
C GLY A 33 -11.05 3.49 22.04
N GLY A 34 -12.25 2.94 22.16
CA GLY A 34 -12.74 1.94 21.21
C GLY A 34 -12.96 2.58 19.85
N ASP A 35 -12.02 2.38 18.93
CA ASP A 35 -12.15 2.80 17.54
C ASP A 35 -13.41 2.18 16.94
N LYS A 36 -14.34 3.04 16.50
CA LYS A 36 -15.59 2.57 15.88
C LYS A 36 -15.26 1.90 14.55
N ALA A 37 -15.74 0.68 14.34
CA ALA A 37 -15.52 -0.04 13.10
C ALA A 37 -16.01 0.76 11.88
N SER A 38 -15.24 0.73 10.80
CA SER A 38 -15.60 1.37 9.54
C SER A 38 -16.82 0.72 8.90
N ILE A 39 -17.65 1.53 8.25
CA ILE A 39 -18.78 1.05 7.47
C ILE A 39 -18.33 0.85 6.02
N THR A 40 -18.43 -0.38 5.52
CA THR A 40 -18.12 -0.74 4.14
C THR A 40 -19.37 -1.21 3.40
N LYS A 41 -19.35 -1.14 2.07
CA LYS A 41 -20.48 -1.57 1.23
C LYS A 41 -20.03 -2.04 -0.13
N CYS A 42 -20.81 -2.95 -0.70
CA CYS A 42 -20.62 -3.35 -2.09
C CYS A 42 -21.09 -2.24 -3.03
N ARG A 43 -20.23 -1.82 -3.96
CA ARG A 43 -20.56 -0.80 -4.99
C ARG A 43 -20.92 -1.39 -6.36
N ASN A 44 -20.88 -2.71 -6.50
CA ASN A 44 -21.25 -3.37 -7.75
C ASN A 44 -22.78 -3.41 -7.88
N LYS A 45 -23.33 -2.63 -8.82
CA LYS A 45 -24.78 -2.58 -9.11
C LYS A 45 -25.37 -3.94 -9.49
N ASN A 46 -24.56 -4.87 -9.99
CA ASN A 46 -25.01 -6.21 -10.37
C ASN A 46 -25.16 -7.14 -9.15
N ALA A 47 -24.63 -6.77 -7.99
CA ALA A 47 -24.72 -7.54 -6.75
C ALA A 47 -26.06 -7.29 -6.04
N ARG A 48 -27.15 -7.81 -6.61
CA ARG A 48 -28.54 -7.51 -6.21
C ARG A 48 -28.83 -7.69 -4.71
N PHE A 49 -28.10 -8.57 -4.03
CA PHE A 49 -28.35 -8.93 -2.63
C PHE A 49 -27.62 -8.05 -1.60
N CYS A 50 -26.57 -7.33 -1.99
CA CYS A 50 -25.78 -6.52 -1.05
C CYS A 50 -25.30 -5.18 -1.60
N HIS A 51 -25.73 -4.80 -2.81
CA HIS A 51 -25.42 -3.51 -3.41
C HIS A 51 -25.88 -2.36 -2.53
N ASP A 52 -24.95 -1.46 -2.21
CA ASP A 52 -25.12 -0.29 -1.35
C ASP A 52 -25.69 -0.58 0.06
N ILE A 53 -25.68 -1.84 0.50
CA ILE A 53 -26.05 -2.20 1.87
C ILE A 53 -24.85 -1.90 2.79
N PRO A 54 -25.01 -0.99 3.78
CA PRO A 54 -23.96 -0.69 4.74
C PRO A 54 -23.71 -1.90 5.65
N ASN A 55 -22.44 -2.28 5.81
CA ASN A 55 -21.99 -3.34 6.68
C ASN A 55 -20.91 -2.79 7.61
N GLU A 56 -21.13 -2.97 8.92
CA GLU A 56 -20.09 -2.70 9.90
C GLU A 56 -18.95 -3.71 9.74
N SER A 57 -17.72 -3.21 9.68
CA SER A 57 -16.56 -4.08 9.50
C SER A 57 -16.37 -4.97 10.72
N PRO A 58 -16.11 -6.27 10.53
CA PRO A 58 -15.84 -7.18 11.65
C PRO A 58 -14.64 -6.76 12.49
N ALA A 59 -14.61 -7.20 13.75
CA ALA A 59 -13.52 -6.91 14.70
C ALA A 59 -12.13 -7.40 14.25
N PHE A 60 -12.06 -8.41 13.37
CA PHE A 60 -10.78 -8.88 12.83
C PHE A 60 -10.22 -7.95 11.73
N CYS A 61 -11.00 -6.99 11.22
CA CYS A 61 -10.62 -6.08 10.16
C CYS A 61 -11.39 -4.74 10.22
N PRO A 62 -11.42 -4.05 11.38
CA PRO A 62 -12.32 -2.93 11.64
C PRO A 62 -12.19 -1.79 10.63
N HIS A 63 -11.03 -1.64 9.99
CA HIS A 63 -10.74 -0.58 9.00
C HIS A 63 -10.07 -1.09 7.73
N ASN A 64 -9.95 -2.42 7.54
CA ASN A 64 -9.17 -3.00 6.45
C ASN A 64 -9.92 -4.07 5.65
N CYS A 65 -11.25 -4.07 5.77
CA CYS A 65 -12.13 -4.96 5.03
C CYS A 65 -12.84 -4.25 3.88
N PHE A 66 -13.17 -5.02 2.85
CA PHE A 66 -14.13 -4.63 1.82
C PHE A 66 -15.20 -5.71 1.66
N ILE A 67 -16.36 -5.34 1.14
CA ILE A 67 -17.40 -6.33 0.82
C ILE A 67 -17.10 -6.97 -0.53
N ASN A 68 -16.86 -8.28 -0.54
CA ASN A 68 -16.86 -9.05 -1.77
C ASN A 68 -18.30 -9.09 -2.31
N CYS A 69 -18.56 -8.33 -3.36
CA CYS A 69 -19.88 -8.21 -3.99
C CYS A 69 -20.44 -9.53 -4.55
N LYS A 70 -19.60 -10.54 -4.79
CA LYS A 70 -20.04 -11.85 -5.28
C LYS A 70 -20.60 -12.72 -4.15
N THR A 71 -19.95 -12.69 -2.99
CA THR A 71 -20.34 -13.50 -1.82
C THR A 71 -21.11 -12.69 -0.76
N CYS A 72 -21.19 -11.37 -0.91
CA CYS A 72 -21.75 -10.42 0.05
C CYS A 72 -21.14 -10.56 1.46
N SER A 73 -19.83 -10.83 1.52
CA SER A 73 -19.11 -11.05 2.78
C SER A 73 -17.94 -10.08 2.94
N PRO A 74 -17.58 -9.69 4.17
CA PRO A 74 -16.37 -8.92 4.43
C PRO A 74 -15.12 -9.75 4.14
N VAL A 75 -14.16 -9.16 3.44
CA VAL A 75 -12.87 -9.77 3.08
C VAL A 75 -11.75 -8.84 3.50
N LEU A 76 -10.76 -9.38 4.20
CA LEU A 76 -9.56 -8.65 4.60
C LEU A 76 -8.70 -8.37 3.36
N ARG A 77 -8.37 -7.10 3.12
CA ARG A 77 -7.57 -6.66 1.96
C ARG A 77 -6.19 -7.33 1.90
N CYS A 78 -5.60 -7.65 3.04
CA CYS A 78 -4.29 -8.29 3.10
C CYS A 78 -4.25 -9.78 2.71
N ASN A 79 -5.40 -10.43 2.54
CA ASN A 79 -5.49 -11.87 2.27
C ASN A 79 -6.03 -12.19 0.86
N VAL A 80 -6.03 -11.21 -0.06
CA VAL A 80 -6.47 -11.42 -1.44
C VAL A 80 -5.28 -11.39 -2.40
N PRO A 81 -5.37 -12.04 -3.57
CA PRO A 81 -4.40 -11.89 -4.63
C PRO A 81 -4.08 -10.42 -4.92
N GLY A 82 -2.80 -10.11 -5.06
CA GLY A 82 -2.30 -8.75 -5.25
C GLY A 82 -2.07 -7.97 -3.94
N ALA A 83 -2.26 -8.59 -2.78
CA ALA A 83 -1.98 -7.94 -1.50
C ALA A 83 -0.48 -7.89 -1.18
N ILE A 84 -0.05 -6.77 -0.58
CA ILE A 84 1.27 -6.54 0.03
C ILE A 84 1.02 -5.92 1.40
N CYS A 85 1.17 -6.69 2.46
CA CYS A 85 0.90 -6.20 3.81
C CYS A 85 1.96 -6.68 4.79
N GLN A 86 1.90 -6.13 6.01
CA GLN A 86 2.79 -6.55 7.10
C GLN A 86 4.27 -6.40 6.70
N ASN A 87 5.13 -7.27 7.23
CA ASN A 87 6.56 -7.36 6.92
C ASN A 87 6.83 -7.95 5.53
N HIS A 88 6.35 -7.27 4.50
CA HIS A 88 6.54 -7.59 3.08
C HIS A 88 5.99 -8.95 2.68
N ARG A 89 4.77 -9.24 3.15
CA ARG A 89 4.03 -10.43 2.77
C ARG A 89 3.20 -10.14 1.53
N PHE A 90 3.51 -10.85 0.46
CA PHE A 90 2.82 -10.79 -0.82
C PHE A 90 1.84 -11.95 -0.94
N VAL A 91 0.74 -11.74 -1.67
CA VAL A 91 -0.17 -12.81 -2.10
C VAL A 91 -0.22 -12.80 -3.64
N GLY A 92 0.30 -13.85 -4.27
CA GLY A 92 0.31 -13.99 -5.73
C GLY A 92 -1.08 -14.17 -6.33
N ALA A 93 -1.18 -14.09 -7.66
CA ALA A 93 -2.44 -14.35 -8.38
C ALA A 93 -2.98 -15.76 -8.12
N ASP A 94 -2.08 -16.72 -7.90
CA ASP A 94 -2.34 -18.11 -7.51
C ASP A 94 -2.82 -18.27 -6.06
N GLY A 95 -2.88 -17.17 -5.29
CA GLY A 95 -3.24 -17.15 -3.89
C GLY A 95 -2.12 -17.62 -2.95
N ILE A 96 -0.92 -17.91 -3.47
CA ILE A 96 0.22 -18.33 -2.66
C ILE A 96 0.84 -17.11 -1.99
N THR A 97 1.04 -17.24 -0.68
CA THR A 97 1.77 -16.26 0.11
C THR A 97 3.28 -16.42 -0.09
N PHE A 98 3.98 -15.32 -0.35
CA PHE A 98 5.44 -15.28 -0.42
C PHE A 98 5.99 -13.97 0.15
N TYR A 99 7.29 -13.90 0.33
CA TYR A 99 8.00 -12.75 0.86
C TYR A 99 9.05 -12.27 -0.13
N PHE A 100 9.16 -10.95 -0.25
CA PHE A 100 10.22 -10.31 -1.01
C PHE A 100 10.88 -9.24 -0.12
N HIS A 101 12.16 -9.44 0.18
CA HIS A 101 12.88 -8.57 1.12
C HIS A 101 13.50 -7.35 0.44
N GLY A 102 13.75 -7.41 -0.87
CA GLY A 102 14.41 -6.32 -1.61
C GLY A 102 15.66 -5.79 -0.90
N LYS A 103 15.88 -4.48 -0.99
CA LYS A 103 16.96 -3.75 -0.32
C LYS A 103 16.45 -2.38 0.12
N LYS A 104 17.03 -1.86 1.20
CA LYS A 104 16.75 -0.50 1.69
C LYS A 104 17.12 0.54 0.61
N ASP A 105 16.30 1.60 0.53
CA ASP A 105 16.46 2.79 -0.32
C ASP A 105 16.62 2.42 -1.80
N ARG A 106 15.82 1.46 -2.26
CA ARG A 106 15.84 0.95 -3.63
C ARG A 106 14.45 0.77 -4.19
N ASP A 107 14.36 1.01 -5.49
CA ASP A 107 13.16 0.76 -6.26
C ASP A 107 13.16 -0.66 -6.81
N PHE A 108 12.00 -1.29 -6.79
CA PHE A 108 11.77 -2.58 -7.41
C PHE A 108 10.56 -2.53 -8.32
N CYS A 109 10.65 -3.21 -9.47
CA CYS A 109 9.51 -3.36 -10.35
C CYS A 109 8.58 -4.45 -9.76
N LEU A 110 7.41 -3.99 -9.31
CA LEU A 110 6.37 -4.82 -8.75
C LEU A 110 5.55 -5.48 -9.88
N VAL A 111 5.19 -4.68 -10.87
CA VAL A 111 4.50 -5.08 -12.11
C VAL A 111 5.17 -4.36 -13.27
N SER A 112 5.55 -5.08 -14.31
CA SER A 112 5.94 -4.50 -15.59
C SER A 112 5.19 -5.20 -16.69
N ASP A 113 4.34 -4.44 -17.37
CA ASP A 113 3.50 -4.89 -18.47
C ASP A 113 3.46 -3.81 -19.56
N ALA A 114 3.00 -4.17 -20.76
CA ALA A 114 2.97 -3.28 -21.92
C ALA A 114 2.21 -1.96 -21.65
N HIS A 115 1.19 -2.00 -20.78
CA HIS A 115 0.30 -0.86 -20.54
C HIS A 115 0.24 -0.41 -19.07
N LEU A 116 0.93 -1.12 -18.17
CA LEU A 116 0.94 -0.83 -16.74
C LEU A 116 2.30 -1.19 -16.14
N ASN A 117 2.98 -0.20 -15.56
CA ASN A 117 4.21 -0.41 -14.82
C ASN A 117 4.06 0.17 -13.42
N ILE A 118 4.35 -0.65 -12.41
CA ILE A 118 4.28 -0.28 -11.00
C ILE A 118 5.62 -0.55 -10.37
N TYR A 119 6.18 0.48 -9.76
CA TYR A 119 7.41 0.44 -9.01
C TYR A 119 7.10 0.68 -7.55
N GLU A 120 7.77 -0.04 -6.67
CA GLU A 120 7.74 0.19 -5.23
C GLU A 120 9.09 0.73 -4.76
N HIS A 121 9.07 1.72 -3.88
CA HIS A 121 10.26 2.22 -3.21
C HIS A 121 10.32 1.64 -1.80
N PHE A 122 11.41 0.96 -1.48
CA PHE A 122 11.64 0.43 -0.14
C PHE A 122 12.40 1.42 0.71
N ILE A 123 11.83 1.77 1.85
CA ILE A 123 12.60 2.23 3.01
C ILE A 123 13.07 1.03 3.79
N GLY A 124 13.99 1.24 4.72
CA GLY A 124 14.43 0.15 5.56
C GLY A 124 15.39 0.54 6.65
N ARG A 125 15.79 -0.46 7.41
CA ARG A 125 16.77 -0.35 8.49
C ARG A 125 17.78 -1.47 8.42
N ARG A 126 19.02 -1.10 8.73
CA ARG A 126 20.19 -1.96 8.74
C ARG A 126 21.03 -1.64 9.97
N GLY A 127 20.92 -2.48 10.99
CA GLY A 127 21.74 -2.42 12.21
C GLY A 127 23.02 -3.26 12.08
N ALA A 128 24.00 -3.00 12.96
CA ALA A 128 25.30 -3.68 12.95
C ALA A 128 25.18 -5.21 13.07
N ASP A 129 24.22 -5.69 13.87
CA ASP A 129 24.02 -7.12 14.15
C ASP A 129 23.00 -7.80 13.22
N MET A 130 22.45 -7.07 12.25
CA MET A 130 21.47 -7.63 11.33
C MET A 130 22.17 -8.43 10.22
N THR A 131 21.55 -9.49 9.73
CA THR A 131 22.07 -10.30 8.60
C THR A 131 21.49 -9.90 7.24
N ARG A 132 20.38 -9.15 7.22
CA ARG A 132 19.76 -8.53 6.04
C ARG A 132 19.21 -7.13 6.33
N ASP A 133 18.69 -6.45 5.30
CA ASP A 133 17.85 -5.26 5.47
C ASP A 133 16.44 -5.70 5.94
N PHE A 134 15.87 -4.97 6.90
CA PHE A 134 14.42 -4.94 7.07
C PHE A 134 13.89 -3.79 6.24
N THR A 135 12.89 -4.08 5.42
CA THR A 135 12.36 -3.14 4.44
C THR A 135 10.86 -3.00 4.59
N TRP A 136 10.36 -1.81 4.24
CA TRP A 136 8.94 -1.45 4.18
C TRP A 136 8.65 -0.68 2.88
N VAL A 137 7.45 -0.82 2.31
CA VAL A 137 7.03 -0.03 1.15
C VAL A 137 6.74 1.40 1.60
N GLU A 138 7.57 2.37 1.23
CA GLU A 138 7.30 3.78 1.50
C GLU A 138 6.33 4.36 0.46
N SER A 139 6.56 4.01 -0.80
CA SER A 139 5.81 4.57 -1.91
C SER A 139 5.67 3.61 -3.07
N ILE A 140 4.69 3.92 -3.92
CA ILE A 140 4.58 3.31 -5.25
C ILE A 140 4.44 4.37 -6.33
N GLY A 141 5.15 4.15 -7.44
CA GLY A 141 5.00 4.87 -8.69
C GLY A 141 4.24 4.02 -9.69
N ILE A 142 3.13 4.53 -10.21
CA ILE A 142 2.28 3.83 -11.18
C ILE A 142 2.31 4.61 -12.50
N LEU A 143 2.71 3.92 -13.57
CA LEU A 143 2.76 4.42 -14.94
C LEU A 143 1.76 3.64 -15.80
N PHE A 144 0.89 4.36 -16.49
CA PHE A 144 -0.07 3.76 -17.42
C PHE A 144 -0.46 4.78 -18.49
N GLY A 145 -0.40 4.39 -19.77
CA GLY A 145 -0.49 5.35 -20.87
C GLY A 145 0.51 6.50 -20.70
N GLU A 146 0.02 7.74 -20.73
CA GLU A 146 0.82 8.95 -20.48
C GLU A 146 0.77 9.42 -19.01
N HIS A 147 0.08 8.67 -18.14
CA HIS A 147 -0.19 9.07 -16.77
C HIS A 147 0.85 8.54 -15.80
N ARG A 148 1.10 9.35 -14.77
CA ARG A 148 1.97 9.04 -13.63
C ARG A 148 1.22 9.36 -12.35
N LEU A 149 1.08 8.37 -11.49
CA LEU A 149 0.55 8.51 -10.14
C LEU A 149 1.62 8.11 -9.14
N TYR A 150 1.73 8.87 -8.06
CA TYR A 150 2.62 8.58 -6.96
C TYR A 150 1.82 8.54 -5.66
N LEU A 151 1.94 7.44 -4.92
CA LEU A 151 1.34 7.25 -3.60
C LEU A 151 2.47 7.03 -2.59
N CYS A 152 2.49 7.80 -1.50
CA CYS A 152 3.49 7.62 -0.45
C CYS A 152 2.90 7.72 0.97
N ALA A 153 3.47 6.91 1.85
CA ALA A 153 3.38 7.12 3.29
C ALA A 153 4.31 8.29 3.65
N GLU A 154 3.76 9.31 4.31
CA GLU A 154 4.54 10.44 4.78
C GLU A 154 5.10 10.11 6.16
N LYS A 155 6.38 10.43 6.39
CA LYS A 155 7.01 10.23 7.70
C LYS A 155 6.33 11.13 8.72
N THR A 156 5.98 10.57 9.87
CA THR A 156 5.32 11.33 10.93
C THR A 156 5.78 10.86 12.30
N ALA A 157 6.04 11.81 13.20
CA ALA A 157 6.36 11.53 14.60
C ALA A 157 5.10 11.19 15.43
N THR A 158 3.93 11.63 14.96
CA THR A 158 2.63 11.42 15.63
C THR A 158 1.64 10.80 14.65
N TRP A 159 0.93 9.78 15.08
CA TRP A 159 -0.09 9.13 14.26
C TRP A 159 -1.47 9.74 14.55
N ASP A 160 -2.17 10.17 13.50
CA ASP A 160 -3.56 10.60 13.57
C ASP A 160 -4.36 9.96 12.43
N ASP A 161 -5.41 9.23 12.78
CA ASP A 161 -6.33 8.59 11.83
C ASP A 161 -7.52 9.48 11.47
N ALA A 162 -7.62 10.69 12.04
CA ALA A 162 -8.65 11.66 11.72
C ALA A 162 -8.48 12.21 10.29
N THR A 163 -9.09 11.52 9.33
CA THR A 163 -9.14 11.93 7.93
C THR A 163 -10.56 12.17 7.47
N GLU A 164 -10.77 13.22 6.68
CA GLU A 164 -12.05 13.48 6.01
C GLU A 164 -12.22 12.65 4.73
N ASP A 165 -13.47 12.30 4.40
CA ASP A 165 -13.81 11.72 3.11
C ASP A 165 -13.50 12.70 1.98
N ALA A 166 -12.78 12.25 0.96
CA ALA A 166 -12.49 13.05 -0.22
C ALA A 166 -12.54 12.18 -1.47
N LYS A 167 -13.19 12.68 -2.52
CA LYS A 167 -13.19 12.04 -3.84
C LYS A 167 -12.64 13.02 -4.87
N TRP A 168 -11.63 12.57 -5.59
CA TRP A 168 -11.04 13.27 -6.71
C TRP A 168 -11.14 12.42 -7.97
N SER A 169 -11.27 13.08 -9.11
CA SER A 169 -11.23 12.47 -10.44
C SER A 169 -10.35 13.32 -11.34
N SER A 170 -9.54 12.68 -12.18
CA SER A 170 -8.68 13.41 -13.11
C SER A 170 -9.52 14.15 -14.15
N THR A 171 -9.19 15.42 -14.39
CA THR A 171 -9.83 16.24 -15.44
C THR A 171 -9.37 15.82 -16.84
N SER A 172 -8.12 15.38 -16.98
CA SER A 172 -7.57 14.88 -18.24
C SER A 172 -7.92 13.42 -18.52
N SER A 173 -8.22 12.64 -17.48
CA SER A 173 -8.57 11.22 -17.59
C SER A 173 -9.74 10.87 -16.66
N PRO A 174 -10.98 11.09 -17.11
CA PRO A 174 -12.18 10.89 -16.28
C PRO A 174 -12.39 9.44 -15.80
N THR A 175 -11.58 8.50 -16.27
CA THR A 175 -11.55 7.10 -15.85
C THR A 175 -10.64 6.85 -14.64
N VAL A 176 -9.90 7.85 -14.17
CA VAL A 176 -9.01 7.76 -13.01
C VAL A 176 -9.64 8.45 -11.80
N PHE A 177 -9.83 7.69 -10.72
CA PHE A 177 -10.46 8.14 -9.47
C PHE A 177 -9.55 7.88 -8.28
N VAL A 178 -9.60 8.81 -7.31
CA VAL A 178 -8.95 8.70 -6.01
C VAL A 178 -10.02 8.94 -4.94
N VAL A 179 -10.17 8.00 -4.03
CA VAL A 179 -11.15 8.06 -2.94
C VAL A 179 -10.44 7.84 -1.62
N ARG A 180 -10.43 8.87 -0.76
CA ARG A 180 -9.99 8.76 0.62
C ARG A 180 -11.15 8.24 1.47
N THR A 181 -10.84 7.36 2.42
CA THR A 181 -11.82 6.77 3.33
C THR A 181 -11.76 7.46 4.69
N VAL A 182 -12.87 8.02 5.16
CA VAL A 182 -12.99 8.71 6.45
C VAL A 182 -12.49 7.87 7.62
N GLY A 183 -11.86 8.56 8.58
CA GLY A 183 -11.36 7.95 9.81
C GLY A 183 -10.27 6.90 9.60
N THR A 184 -9.56 6.93 8.46
CA THR A 184 -8.42 6.04 8.19
C THR A 184 -7.39 6.71 7.31
N ASN A 185 -6.12 6.37 7.50
CA ASN A 185 -5.06 6.72 6.55
C ASN A 185 -5.08 5.87 5.26
N SER A 186 -6.27 5.68 4.66
CA SER A 186 -6.48 4.81 3.48
C SER A 186 -7.02 5.57 2.27
N VAL A 187 -6.57 5.15 1.09
CA VAL A 187 -7.01 5.65 -0.21
C VAL A 187 -7.22 4.48 -1.17
N ASP A 188 -8.36 4.47 -1.85
CA ASP A 188 -8.61 3.63 -3.02
C ASP A 188 -8.35 4.45 -4.30
N VAL A 189 -7.47 3.97 -5.16
CA VAL A 189 -7.19 4.53 -6.49
C VAL A 189 -7.63 3.55 -7.56
N GLU A 190 -8.36 4.02 -8.57
CA GLU A 190 -8.85 3.18 -9.65
C GLU A 190 -8.68 3.87 -11.01
N ALA A 191 -8.01 3.19 -11.94
CA ALA A 191 -8.05 3.50 -13.36
C ALA A 191 -8.98 2.46 -14.02
N VAL A 192 -10.20 2.88 -14.35
CA VAL A 192 -11.28 1.98 -14.80
C VAL A 192 -10.82 1.11 -15.96
N GLY A 193 -10.98 -0.21 -15.80
CA GLY A 193 -10.61 -1.20 -16.81
C GLY A 193 -9.12 -1.55 -16.85
N MET A 194 -8.27 -0.88 -16.06
CA MET A 194 -6.83 -1.18 -15.99
C MET A 194 -6.44 -1.81 -14.66
N PHE A 195 -6.59 -1.05 -13.56
CA PHE A 195 -6.27 -1.51 -12.21
C PHE A 195 -7.04 -0.75 -11.14
N LYS A 196 -7.08 -1.34 -9.96
CA LYS A 196 -7.45 -0.70 -8.69
C LYS A 196 -6.37 -1.01 -7.65
N VAL A 197 -6.02 -0.03 -6.83
CA VAL A 197 -5.16 -0.22 -5.66
C VAL A 197 -5.82 0.38 -4.43
N ALA A 198 -5.91 -0.39 -3.36
CA ALA A 198 -6.19 0.11 -2.03
C ALA A 198 -4.86 0.29 -1.30
N ALA A 199 -4.56 1.50 -0.87
CA ALA A 199 -3.36 1.81 -0.11
C ALA A 199 -3.77 2.29 1.28
N LYS A 200 -3.13 1.75 2.32
CA LYS A 200 -3.28 2.18 3.70
C LYS A 200 -1.91 2.49 4.26
N ALA A 201 -1.71 3.71 4.76
CA ALA A 201 -0.52 3.98 5.55
C ALA A 201 -0.72 3.40 6.95
N VAL A 202 0.32 2.75 7.48
CA VAL A 202 0.37 2.20 8.83
C VAL A 202 1.70 2.58 9.50
N PRO A 203 1.72 2.83 10.81
CA PRO A 203 2.95 3.08 11.53
C PRO A 203 3.67 1.77 11.83
N ILE A 204 5.00 1.80 11.89
CA ILE A 204 5.75 0.71 12.53
C ILE A 204 5.67 0.93 14.05
N THR A 205 5.06 -0.01 14.76
CA THR A 205 4.80 0.16 16.20
C THR A 205 6.06 -0.13 17.04
N GLU A 206 6.13 0.46 18.23
CA GLU A 206 7.22 0.17 19.18
C GLU A 206 7.23 -1.32 19.59
N GLU A 207 6.04 -1.91 19.77
CA GLU A 207 5.89 -3.33 20.07
C GLU A 207 6.48 -4.20 18.94
N GLU A 208 6.12 -3.91 17.68
CA GLU A 208 6.66 -4.64 16.54
C GLU A 208 8.19 -4.48 16.45
N SER A 209 8.67 -3.25 16.58
CA SER A 209 10.10 -2.92 16.59
C SER A 209 10.87 -3.66 17.69
N TRP A 210 10.26 -3.82 18.87
CA TRP A 210 10.85 -4.54 19.99
C TRP A 210 10.90 -6.05 19.76
N ILE A 211 9.78 -6.66 19.31
CA ILE A 211 9.69 -8.10 19.04
C ILE A 211 10.66 -8.52 17.93
N LEU A 212 10.72 -7.73 16.85
CA LEU A 212 11.49 -8.05 15.65
C LEU A 212 12.87 -7.37 15.63
N ARG A 213 13.20 -6.63 16.69
CA ARG A 213 14.49 -5.96 16.93
C ARG A 213 14.88 -5.03 15.79
N TYR A 214 13.91 -4.31 15.22
CA TYR A 214 14.16 -3.29 14.20
C TYR A 214 15.01 -2.14 14.76
N GLY A 215 14.81 -1.84 16.04
CA GLY A 215 15.49 -0.76 16.74
C GLY A 215 14.95 0.63 16.39
N ILE A 216 13.76 0.70 15.77
CA ILE A 216 13.09 1.96 15.45
C ILE A 216 12.84 2.74 16.75
N THR A 217 13.22 4.02 16.72
CA THR A 217 13.10 4.97 17.83
C THR A 217 12.03 6.01 17.51
N ALA A 218 11.57 6.75 18.52
CA ALA A 218 10.60 7.84 18.33
C ALA A 218 11.07 8.92 17.33
N ASP A 219 12.38 9.09 17.14
CA ASP A 219 12.96 10.03 16.18
C ASP A 219 13.07 9.46 14.75
N ASP A 220 12.74 8.17 14.56
CA ASP A 220 12.86 7.42 13.31
C ASP A 220 11.51 6.74 12.98
N CYS A 221 10.39 7.42 13.29
CA CYS A 221 9.04 6.91 13.08
C CYS A 221 8.74 6.73 11.59
N PHE A 222 8.87 5.50 11.13
CA PHE A 222 8.47 5.10 9.78
C PHE A 222 6.96 4.84 9.74
N ALA A 223 6.35 5.34 8.67
CA ALA A 223 5.08 4.85 8.18
C ALA A 223 5.34 4.12 6.87
N HIS A 224 4.58 3.06 6.61
CA HIS A 224 4.66 2.32 5.35
C HIS A 224 3.28 2.05 4.78
N LEU A 225 3.25 1.57 3.54
CA LEU A 225 2.03 1.22 2.85
C LEU A 225 1.72 -0.27 3.01
N GLU A 226 0.48 -0.56 3.38
CA GLU A 226 -0.19 -1.81 3.03
C GLU A 226 -0.96 -1.58 1.73
N LEU A 227 -0.83 -2.50 0.78
CA LEU A 227 -1.36 -2.38 -0.57
C LEU A 227 -2.23 -3.60 -0.90
N ALA A 228 -3.29 -3.40 -1.65
CA ALA A 228 -4.04 -4.47 -2.28
C ALA A 228 -4.39 -4.08 -3.72
N PHE A 229 -3.76 -4.77 -4.67
CA PHE A 229 -3.96 -4.55 -6.09
C PHE A 229 -5.03 -5.46 -6.66
N GLN A 230 -5.81 -4.92 -7.58
CA GLN A 230 -6.65 -5.67 -8.49
C GLN A 230 -6.32 -5.22 -9.90
N PHE A 231 -5.93 -6.16 -10.75
CA PHE A 231 -5.61 -5.88 -12.14
C PHE A 231 -6.71 -6.41 -13.07
N TYR A 232 -7.03 -5.64 -14.11
CA TYR A 232 -8.12 -5.95 -15.03
C TYR A 232 -7.66 -6.27 -16.45
N SER A 233 -6.47 -5.79 -16.85
CA SER A 233 -6.02 -5.83 -18.24
C SER A 233 -4.53 -6.15 -18.40
N LEU A 234 -3.94 -6.94 -17.50
CA LEU A 234 -2.56 -7.40 -17.67
C LEU A 234 -2.44 -8.31 -18.90
N THR A 235 -1.36 -8.16 -19.66
CA THR A 235 -1.05 -9.10 -20.74
C THR A 235 -0.43 -10.39 -20.20
N SER A 236 -0.35 -11.43 -21.04
CA SER A 236 0.36 -12.67 -20.69
C SER A 236 1.88 -12.51 -20.58
N ASP A 237 2.43 -11.35 -20.99
CA ASP A 237 3.86 -11.02 -20.90
C ASP A 237 4.18 -10.14 -19.68
N VAL A 238 3.32 -10.14 -18.67
CA VAL A 238 3.55 -9.38 -17.44
C VAL A 238 4.71 -9.95 -16.61
N HIS A 239 5.59 -9.07 -16.16
CA HIS A 239 6.74 -9.35 -15.33
C HIS A 239 6.66 -8.58 -14.01
N GLY A 240 7.68 -8.70 -13.17
CA GLY A 240 7.76 -8.06 -11.86
C GLY A 240 7.58 -9.06 -10.72
N VAL A 241 7.94 -8.63 -9.51
CA VAL A 241 7.88 -9.48 -8.31
C VAL A 241 6.49 -10.07 -8.13
N LEU A 242 5.46 -9.22 -8.17
CA LEU A 242 4.06 -9.64 -8.10
C LEU A 242 3.51 -9.98 -9.49
N GLY A 243 3.85 -9.18 -10.50
CA GLY A 243 3.30 -9.31 -11.85
C GLY A 243 3.53 -10.68 -12.48
N GLN A 244 4.70 -11.29 -12.29
CA GLN A 244 4.98 -12.63 -12.83
C GLN A 244 3.97 -13.70 -12.36
N THR A 245 3.38 -13.52 -11.17
CA THR A 245 2.39 -14.48 -10.63
C THR A 245 1.07 -14.47 -11.41
N TYR A 246 0.82 -13.43 -12.22
CA TYR A 246 -0.39 -13.27 -13.04
C TYR A 246 -0.28 -13.88 -14.44
N ARG A 247 0.87 -14.47 -14.80
CA ARG A 247 1.03 -15.16 -16.09
C ARG A 247 0.34 -16.52 -16.06
N ASP A 248 -0.28 -16.91 -17.18
CA ASP A 248 -0.93 -18.22 -17.33
C ASP A 248 0.05 -19.40 -17.21
N ASP A 249 1.32 -19.18 -17.58
CA ASP A 249 2.40 -20.16 -17.52
C ASP A 249 3.26 -20.05 -16.25
N TYR A 250 2.86 -19.20 -15.29
CA TYR A 250 3.58 -19.07 -14.03
C TYR A 250 3.50 -20.37 -13.23
N ASN A 251 4.67 -20.89 -12.87
CA ASN A 251 4.79 -21.97 -11.91
C ASN A 251 5.59 -21.47 -10.71
N SER A 252 4.99 -21.55 -9.53
CA SER A 252 5.55 -20.98 -8.32
C SER A 252 6.87 -21.67 -7.94
N GLY A 253 7.96 -20.93 -8.04
CA GLY A 253 9.30 -21.40 -7.67
C GLY A 253 9.59 -21.31 -6.16
N VAL A 254 8.66 -20.77 -5.37
CA VAL A 254 8.85 -20.61 -3.92
C VAL A 254 8.65 -21.94 -3.21
N LYS A 255 9.41 -22.18 -2.14
CA LYS A 255 9.27 -23.38 -1.33
C LYS A 255 8.03 -23.28 -0.44
N ILE A 256 6.88 -23.73 -0.93
CA ILE A 256 5.56 -23.64 -0.24
C ILE A 256 5.60 -24.33 1.14
N SER A 257 6.43 -25.36 1.32
CA SER A 257 6.60 -26.01 2.63
C SER A 257 7.36 -25.16 3.66
N SER A 258 7.91 -24.02 3.26
CA SER A 258 8.55 -23.05 4.15
C SER A 258 7.47 -22.20 4.83
N ALA A 259 7.63 -21.91 6.12
CA ALA A 259 6.76 -20.96 6.81
C ALA A 259 6.84 -19.54 6.21
N MET A 260 7.97 -19.22 5.57
CA MET A 260 8.22 -17.96 4.88
C MET A 260 8.81 -18.30 3.50
N PRO A 261 7.99 -18.58 2.47
CA PRO A 261 8.48 -18.80 1.12
C PRO A 261 9.04 -17.49 0.56
N ILE A 262 10.31 -17.45 0.17
CA ILE A 262 10.97 -16.23 -0.32
C ILE A 262 11.04 -16.27 -1.84
N MET A 263 10.72 -15.15 -2.48
CA MET A 263 10.93 -14.91 -3.89
C MET A 263 12.18 -14.06 -4.07
N GLU A 264 13.21 -14.59 -4.74
CA GLU A 264 14.50 -13.92 -4.84
C GLU A 264 14.74 -13.21 -6.18
N ARG A 265 13.93 -13.48 -7.21
CA ARG A 265 14.15 -12.91 -8.55
C ARG A 265 13.57 -11.50 -8.66
N PRO A 266 14.41 -10.44 -8.76
CA PRO A 266 13.93 -9.13 -9.13
C PRO A 266 13.46 -9.13 -10.59
N CYS A 267 12.51 -8.25 -10.89
CA CYS A 267 12.13 -7.86 -12.24
C CYS A 267 13.36 -7.55 -13.09
N THR A 268 13.44 -8.08 -14.31
CA THR A 268 14.33 -7.53 -15.34
C THR A 268 13.47 -6.55 -16.12
N PRO A 269 13.55 -5.22 -15.87
CA PRO A 269 12.75 -4.28 -16.63
C PRO A 269 13.15 -4.36 -18.11
N PRO A 270 12.21 -4.25 -19.06
CA PRO A 270 12.58 -4.00 -20.45
C PRO A 270 13.46 -2.74 -20.48
N GLU A 271 14.50 -2.71 -21.33
CA GLU A 271 15.59 -1.71 -21.34
C GLU A 271 15.16 -0.23 -21.44
N THR A 272 13.86 0.06 -21.55
CA THR A 272 13.29 1.39 -21.80
C THR A 272 12.47 1.99 -20.65
N SER A 273 12.27 1.33 -19.51
CA SER A 273 11.47 1.88 -18.40
C SER A 273 12.30 2.14 -17.12
N SER A 274 12.74 3.38 -16.93
CA SER A 274 13.29 3.83 -15.65
C SER A 274 12.16 4.09 -14.64
N ALA A 275 12.35 3.66 -13.38
CA ALA A 275 11.45 4.00 -12.28
C ALA A 275 11.30 5.52 -12.15
N PRO A 276 10.09 6.05 -11.91
CA PRO A 276 9.88 7.47 -11.70
C PRO A 276 10.37 7.85 -10.30
N SER A 277 11.24 8.86 -10.21
CA SER A 277 11.68 9.41 -8.93
C SER A 277 10.55 10.19 -8.25
N ALA A 278 10.46 10.08 -6.92
CA ALA A 278 9.55 10.87 -6.10
C ALA A 278 9.69 12.38 -6.42
N PRO A 279 8.59 13.15 -6.51
CA PRO A 279 8.70 14.59 -6.58
C PRO A 279 9.30 15.12 -5.28
N THR A 280 10.33 15.95 -5.39
CA THR A 280 10.96 16.71 -4.29
C THR A 280 10.09 17.85 -3.81
#